data_AF-A0AAV9L5E0-F1
#
_entry.id   AF-A0AAV9L5E0-F1
#
_cell.length_a   1.000
_cell.length_b   1.000
_cell.length_c   1.000
_cell.angle_alpha   90.00
_cell.angle_beta   90.00
_cell.angle_gamma   90.00
#
_symmetry.space_group_name_H-M   'P 1'
#
loop_
_entity.id
_entity.type
_entity.pdbx_description
1 polymer ?
#
loop_
_entity_poly.entity_id
_entity_poly.type
_entity_poly.pdbx_seq_one_letter_code
_entity_poly.pdbx_strand_id
1 'polypeptide(L)'
;MDDSELADLVQKNLKRRRYLVVVDDIWSTDVWDSIRGIFPNYNNGSRILLTTRETEVAKYANICSLHEMKLLNLENGWRLLCDKVFGPKHDHPPELEEIGKEIVEKCQGLPLTISVIAGHLSKVARTLEGWKDVARILSEIIVSHPDKCLGVLGLSYHYLPNCLKPCFLSMSSFPEDFLVESCMLIQLWIAEGFIRMSAGNCKCLEEVEIDYLEDLISRNVSQIRKRRFNGEIKACGIHDLLHELCLIEAEMTKHMHVQRTHPTLPTQKHNAHRFSFQIESISDDDCCKLFPLLPDLYTYFLN
;
A
#
# COMPACT_ATOMS: atom_id res chain seq x y z
N MET A 1 -10.78 -28.75 3.35
CA MET A 1 -9.98 -29.15 2.17
C MET A 1 -8.55 -28.88 2.56
N ASP A 2 -7.70 -29.88 2.54
CA ASP A 2 -6.28 -29.70 2.87
C ASP A 2 -5.47 -29.21 1.64
N ASP A 3 -4.22 -28.81 1.87
CA ASP A 3 -3.35 -28.26 0.82
C ASP A 3 -3.11 -29.26 -0.32
N SER A 4 -3.08 -30.56 -0.02
CA SER A 4 -2.87 -31.61 -1.03
C SER A 4 -4.09 -31.75 -1.93
N GLU A 5 -5.29 -31.71 -1.35
CA GLU A 5 -6.55 -31.73 -2.11
C GLU A 5 -6.67 -30.50 -3.02
N LEU A 6 -6.26 -29.33 -2.53
CA LEU A 6 -6.26 -28.09 -3.32
C LEU A 6 -5.24 -28.17 -4.48
N ALA A 7 -4.02 -28.64 -4.21
CA ALA A 7 -2.99 -28.83 -5.23
C ALA A 7 -3.47 -29.79 -6.33
N ASP A 8 -4.09 -30.90 -5.95
CA ASP A 8 -4.70 -31.87 -6.86
C ASP A 8 -5.81 -31.24 -7.73
N LEU A 9 -6.65 -30.40 -7.11
CA LEU A 9 -7.72 -29.71 -7.81
C LEU A 9 -7.15 -28.74 -8.86
N VAL A 10 -6.13 -27.96 -8.50
CA VAL A 10 -5.44 -27.06 -9.44
C VAL A 10 -4.82 -27.85 -10.59
N GLN A 11 -4.07 -28.92 -10.29
CA GLN A 11 -3.46 -29.78 -11.31
C GLN A 11 -4.49 -30.38 -12.27
N LYS A 12 -5.61 -30.91 -11.76
CA LYS A 12 -6.70 -31.45 -12.58
C LYS A 12 -7.32 -30.39 -13.49
N ASN A 13 -7.51 -29.18 -12.99
CA ASN A 13 -8.07 -28.07 -13.77
C ASN A 13 -7.11 -27.55 -14.86
N LEU A 14 -5.80 -27.55 -14.59
CA LEU A 14 -4.78 -27.12 -15.54
C LEU A 14 -4.34 -28.22 -16.51
N LYS A 15 -4.75 -29.47 -16.26
CA LYS A 15 -4.37 -30.64 -17.05
C LYS A 15 -4.62 -30.44 -18.55
N ARG A 16 -3.54 -30.53 -19.34
CA ARG A 16 -3.54 -30.35 -20.81
C ARG A 16 -4.05 -28.99 -21.31
N ARG A 17 -4.28 -28.02 -20.42
CA ARG A 17 -4.63 -26.65 -20.81
C ARG A 17 -3.39 -25.79 -20.90
N ARG A 18 -3.41 -24.79 -21.78
CA ARG A 18 -2.38 -23.76 -21.82
C ARG A 18 -2.76 -22.68 -20.81
N TYR A 19 -1.83 -22.29 -19.95
CA TYR A 19 -2.08 -21.31 -18.90
C TYR A 19 -0.93 -20.30 -18.76
N LEU A 20 -1.26 -19.13 -18.22
CA LEU A 20 -0.32 -18.17 -17.67
C LEU A 20 -0.72 -17.93 -16.22
N VAL A 21 0.18 -18.21 -15.29
CA VAL A 21 -0.02 -17.95 -13.86
C VAL A 21 0.98 -16.90 -13.43
N VAL A 22 0.53 -15.89 -12.68
CA VAL A 22 1.42 -14.93 -12.02
C VAL A 22 1.46 -15.31 -10.55
N VAL A 23 2.66 -15.59 -10.06
CA VAL A 23 2.93 -15.83 -8.64
C VAL A 23 3.67 -14.60 -8.13
N ASP A 24 2.96 -13.78 -7.39
CA ASP A 24 3.46 -12.50 -6.90
C ASP A 24 4.16 -12.67 -5.55
N ASP A 25 5.25 -11.93 -5.35
CA ASP A 25 5.95 -11.73 -4.08
C ASP A 25 6.38 -13.01 -3.33
N ILE A 26 7.24 -13.83 -3.93
CA ILE A 26 7.82 -15.01 -3.26
C ILE A 26 9.07 -14.66 -2.46
N TRP A 27 9.08 -15.04 -1.18
CA TRP A 27 10.12 -14.63 -0.23
C TRP A 27 11.28 -15.63 -0.06
N SER A 28 11.07 -16.92 -0.38
CA SER A 28 12.11 -17.94 -0.22
C SER A 28 12.02 -19.06 -1.25
N THR A 29 13.12 -19.80 -1.41
CA THR A 29 13.19 -20.97 -2.29
C THR A 29 12.26 -22.08 -1.83
N ASP A 30 12.08 -22.24 -0.51
CA ASP A 30 11.22 -23.27 0.07
C ASP A 30 9.74 -23.02 -0.25
N VAL A 31 9.32 -21.75 -0.21
CA VAL A 31 7.97 -21.35 -0.63
C VAL A 31 7.80 -21.62 -2.13
N TRP A 32 8.79 -21.28 -2.96
CA TRP A 32 8.75 -21.59 -4.39
C TRP A 32 8.65 -23.09 -4.67
N ASP A 33 9.43 -23.92 -3.97
CA ASP A 33 9.41 -25.37 -4.17
C ASP A 33 8.07 -25.99 -3.74
N SER A 34 7.42 -25.45 -2.72
CA SER A 34 6.08 -25.85 -2.28
C SER A 34 5.01 -25.56 -3.33
N ILE A 35 5.18 -24.48 -4.11
CA ILE A 35 4.18 -24.02 -5.08
C ILE A 35 4.43 -24.58 -6.49
N ARG A 36 5.68 -24.66 -6.94
CA ARG A 36 6.01 -25.01 -8.33
C ARG A 36 5.49 -26.38 -8.76
N GLY A 37 5.42 -27.34 -7.81
CA GLY A 37 4.95 -28.70 -8.05
C GLY A 37 3.46 -28.78 -8.40
N ILE A 38 2.69 -27.73 -8.12
CA ILE A 38 1.24 -27.64 -8.37
C ILE A 38 0.95 -27.43 -9.87
N PHE A 39 1.91 -26.89 -10.64
CA PHE A 39 1.67 -26.45 -12.02
C PHE A 39 2.20 -27.48 -13.05
N PRO A 40 1.32 -28.22 -13.75
CA PRO A 40 1.75 -29.28 -14.65
C PRO A 40 2.28 -28.76 -15.98
N ASN A 41 3.53 -29.08 -16.32
CA ASN A 41 4.12 -28.71 -17.61
C ASN A 41 3.93 -29.81 -18.68
N TYR A 42 3.05 -29.54 -19.66
CA TYR A 42 2.82 -30.41 -20.83
C TYR A 42 3.53 -29.92 -22.11
N ASN A 43 4.48 -28.98 -21.99
CA ASN A 43 5.18 -28.36 -23.12
C ASN A 43 4.23 -27.75 -24.18
N ASN A 44 3.04 -27.33 -23.78
CA ASN A 44 2.01 -26.72 -24.64
C ASN A 44 2.05 -25.18 -24.63
N GLY A 45 3.16 -24.61 -24.18
CA GLY A 45 3.34 -23.16 -24.08
C GLY A 45 2.79 -22.51 -22.81
N SER A 46 2.49 -23.30 -21.76
CA SER A 46 2.19 -22.75 -20.43
C SER A 46 3.38 -22.01 -19.83
N ARG A 47 3.11 -20.96 -19.05
CA ARG A 47 4.13 -20.09 -18.43
C ARG A 47 3.73 -19.72 -17.01
N ILE A 48 4.75 -19.50 -16.17
CA ILE A 48 4.61 -18.93 -14.85
C ILE A 48 5.45 -17.65 -14.86
N LEU A 49 4.87 -16.53 -14.47
CA LEU A 49 5.58 -15.29 -14.17
C LEU A 49 5.72 -15.19 -12.66
N LEU A 50 6.96 -15.15 -12.18
CA LEU A 50 7.30 -15.02 -10.77
C LEU A 50 7.81 -13.61 -10.52
N THR A 51 7.34 -12.95 -9.47
CA THR A 51 7.95 -11.72 -8.95
C THR A 51 8.52 -12.00 -7.55
N THR A 52 9.64 -11.37 -7.23
CA THR A 52 10.31 -11.51 -5.93
C THR A 52 11.28 -10.34 -5.75
N ARG A 53 11.53 -9.97 -4.50
CA ARG A 53 12.59 -9.03 -4.09
C ARG A 53 13.94 -9.73 -3.93
N GLU A 54 13.92 -11.05 -3.77
CA GLU A 54 15.09 -11.86 -3.49
C GLU A 54 15.72 -12.38 -4.77
N THR A 55 16.85 -11.79 -5.13
CA THR A 55 17.60 -12.15 -6.34
C THR A 55 17.97 -13.64 -6.35
N GLU A 56 18.26 -14.23 -5.18
CA GLU A 56 18.60 -15.65 -5.07
C GLU A 56 17.39 -16.55 -5.35
N VAL A 57 16.18 -16.17 -4.94
CA VAL A 57 14.95 -16.87 -5.28
C VAL A 57 14.72 -16.83 -6.79
N ALA A 58 14.91 -15.67 -7.42
CA ALA A 58 14.71 -15.51 -8.86
C ALA A 58 15.71 -16.36 -9.68
N LYS A 59 17.00 -16.36 -9.28
CA LYS A 59 18.03 -17.22 -9.87
C LYS A 59 17.69 -18.70 -9.69
N TYR A 60 17.27 -19.10 -8.48
CA TYR A 60 16.87 -20.46 -8.18
C TYR A 60 15.69 -20.92 -9.04
N ALA A 61 14.70 -20.04 -9.26
CA ALA A 61 13.53 -20.33 -10.07
C ALA A 61 13.89 -20.56 -11.54
N ASN A 62 14.61 -19.61 -12.17
CA ASN A 62 15.12 -19.77 -13.53
C ASN A 62 16.15 -18.68 -13.91
N ILE A 63 17.43 -19.03 -13.92
CA ILE A 63 18.53 -18.13 -14.33
C ILE A 63 18.36 -17.61 -15.77
N CYS A 64 17.85 -18.44 -16.69
CA CYS A 64 17.82 -18.11 -18.13
C CYS A 64 16.75 -17.09 -18.52
N SER A 65 15.77 -16.82 -17.64
CA SER A 65 14.66 -15.90 -17.92
C SER A 65 14.50 -14.83 -16.84
N LEU A 66 15.57 -14.54 -16.10
CA LEU A 66 15.57 -13.51 -15.07
C LEU A 66 15.42 -12.12 -15.70
N HIS A 67 14.46 -11.34 -15.18
CA HIS A 67 14.30 -9.94 -15.54
C HIS A 67 14.48 -9.07 -14.31
N GLU A 68 15.60 -8.35 -14.25
CA GLU A 68 15.86 -7.39 -13.19
C GLU A 68 15.13 -6.07 -13.49
N MET A 69 14.24 -5.67 -12.58
CA MET A 69 13.52 -4.41 -12.70
C MET A 69 14.47 -3.24 -12.49
N LYS A 70 14.54 -2.36 -13.50
CA LYS A 70 15.41 -1.18 -13.46
C LYS A 70 14.69 0.01 -12.82
N LEU A 71 15.47 0.88 -12.17
CA LEU A 71 15.01 2.20 -11.75
C LEU A 71 14.58 3.03 -12.96
N LEU A 72 13.65 3.96 -12.74
CA LEU A 72 13.26 4.91 -13.77
C LEU A 72 14.40 5.88 -14.02
N ASN A 73 14.71 6.09 -15.30
CA ASN A 73 15.55 7.21 -15.69
C ASN A 73 14.82 8.55 -15.48
N LEU A 74 15.55 9.65 -15.54
CA LEU A 74 15.01 10.99 -15.29
C LEU A 74 13.79 11.31 -16.17
N GLU A 75 13.85 10.95 -17.46
CA GLU A 75 12.75 11.19 -18.41
C GLU A 75 11.47 10.44 -18.03
N ASN A 76 11.57 9.13 -17.74
CA ASN A 76 10.42 8.33 -17.34
C ASN A 76 9.92 8.70 -15.94
N GLY A 77 10.81 9.09 -15.02
CA GLY A 77 10.44 9.57 -13.70
C GLY A 77 9.71 10.91 -13.76
N TRP A 78 10.19 11.84 -14.58
CA TRP A 78 9.51 13.10 -14.86
C TRP A 78 8.14 12.87 -15.49
N ARG A 79 8.06 11.97 -16.48
CA ARG A 79 6.78 11.59 -17.09
C ARG A 79 5.79 11.04 -16.06
N LEU A 80 6.25 10.15 -15.17
CA LEU A 80 5.42 9.62 -14.09
C LEU A 80 4.96 10.72 -13.12
N LEU A 81 5.84 11.64 -12.74
CA LEU A 81 5.50 12.78 -11.90
C LEU A 81 4.42 13.63 -12.59
N CYS A 82 4.60 13.96 -13.87
CA CYS A 82 3.65 14.73 -14.65
C CYS A 82 2.29 14.05 -14.77
N ASP A 83 2.27 12.75 -15.09
CA ASP A 83 1.05 11.94 -15.14
C ASP A 83 0.25 12.03 -13.84
N LYS A 84 0.95 11.99 -12.70
CA LYS A 84 0.34 12.00 -11.37
C LYS A 84 -0.10 13.39 -10.91
N VAL A 85 0.60 14.46 -11.29
CA VAL A 85 0.29 15.83 -10.84
C VAL A 85 -0.65 16.57 -11.79
N PHE A 86 -0.41 16.48 -13.10
CA PHE A 86 -1.10 17.24 -14.13
C PHE A 86 -2.08 16.39 -14.96
N GLY A 87 -2.02 15.06 -14.80
CA GLY A 87 -2.81 14.12 -15.59
C GLY A 87 -2.16 13.81 -16.95
N PRO A 88 -2.78 12.94 -17.76
CA PRO A 88 -2.15 12.32 -18.94
C PRO A 88 -1.86 13.27 -20.10
N LYS A 89 -2.35 14.51 -20.05
CA LYS A 89 -2.05 15.55 -21.05
C LYS A 89 -0.69 16.22 -20.81
N HIS A 90 -0.09 16.01 -19.63
CA HIS A 90 1.18 16.61 -19.19
C HIS A 90 1.20 18.14 -19.36
N ASP A 91 0.05 18.79 -19.15
CA ASP A 91 -0.07 20.23 -19.25
C ASP A 91 0.45 20.88 -17.96
N HIS A 92 1.76 21.18 -17.96
CA HIS A 92 2.48 21.78 -16.84
C HIS A 92 3.02 23.16 -17.20
N PRO A 93 3.08 24.10 -16.24
CA PRO A 93 3.83 25.34 -16.42
C PRO A 93 5.31 25.05 -16.77
N PRO A 94 5.90 25.71 -17.78
CA PRO A 94 7.30 25.47 -18.15
C PRO A 94 8.29 25.74 -17.02
N GLU A 95 7.97 26.70 -16.15
CA GLU A 95 8.76 27.06 -14.97
C GLU A 95 8.90 25.93 -13.94
N LEU A 96 8.00 24.92 -13.97
CA LEU A 96 8.04 23.79 -13.04
C LEU A 96 8.88 22.61 -13.55
N GLU A 97 9.32 22.64 -14.80
CA GLU A 97 10.00 21.49 -15.42
C GLU A 97 11.34 21.19 -14.76
N GLU A 98 12.20 22.20 -14.60
CA GLU A 98 13.55 22.01 -14.06
C GLU A 98 13.51 21.61 -12.58
N ILE A 99 12.70 22.29 -11.76
CA ILE A 99 12.52 21.93 -10.35
C ILE A 99 11.84 20.55 -10.21
N GLY A 100 10.96 20.20 -11.13
CA GLY A 100 10.32 18.90 -11.17
C GLY A 100 11.28 17.75 -11.46
N LYS A 101 12.19 17.93 -12.42
CA LYS A 101 13.28 16.99 -12.69
C LYS A 101 14.20 16.86 -11.47
N GLU A 102 14.55 17.97 -10.81
CA GLU A 102 15.35 17.95 -9.57
C GLU A 102 14.67 17.12 -8.47
N ILE A 103 13.35 17.25 -8.30
CA ILE A 103 12.57 16.43 -7.35
C ILE A 103 12.61 14.94 -7.73
N VAL A 104 12.51 14.61 -9.02
CA VAL A 104 12.58 13.22 -9.50
C VAL A 104 13.95 12.61 -9.24
N GLU A 105 15.03 13.36 -9.48
CA GLU A 105 16.39 12.90 -9.18
C GLU A 105 16.56 12.55 -7.70
N LYS A 106 16.00 13.39 -6.81
CA LYS A 106 15.98 13.16 -5.37
C LYS A 106 15.20 11.91 -4.97
N CYS A 107 14.19 11.53 -5.73
CA CYS A 107 13.45 10.28 -5.56
C CYS A 107 14.22 9.03 -6.04
N GLN A 108 15.42 9.19 -6.62
CA GLN A 108 16.32 8.11 -7.05
C GLN A 108 15.70 7.15 -8.07
N GLY A 109 14.75 7.61 -8.88
CA GLY A 109 14.11 6.80 -9.91
C GLY A 109 13.18 5.70 -9.37
N LEU A 110 12.84 5.71 -8.08
CA LEU A 110 11.90 4.77 -7.48
C LEU A 110 10.45 5.19 -7.81
N PRO A 111 9.64 4.36 -8.48
CA PRO A 111 8.28 4.75 -8.88
C PRO A 111 7.36 5.13 -7.70
N LEU A 112 7.50 4.44 -6.56
CA LEU A 112 6.67 4.67 -5.38
C LEU A 112 6.95 6.03 -4.73
N THR A 113 8.22 6.38 -4.53
CA THR A 113 8.61 7.67 -3.94
C THR A 113 8.18 8.83 -4.84
N ILE A 114 8.38 8.71 -6.16
CA ILE A 114 7.91 9.69 -7.15
C ILE A 114 6.37 9.84 -7.04
N SER A 115 5.63 8.73 -6.96
CA SER A 115 4.17 8.76 -6.88
C SER A 115 3.67 9.44 -5.61
N VAL A 116 4.29 9.15 -4.45
CA VAL A 116 3.97 9.77 -3.17
C VAL A 116 4.22 11.29 -3.21
N ILE A 117 5.39 11.70 -3.72
CA ILE A 117 5.72 13.12 -3.83
C ILE A 117 4.82 13.83 -4.83
N ALA A 118 4.47 13.19 -5.96
CA ALA A 118 3.47 13.70 -6.88
C ALA A 118 2.11 13.89 -6.20
N GLY A 119 1.71 12.94 -5.36
CA GLY A 119 0.48 13.02 -4.58
C GLY A 119 0.47 14.25 -3.67
N HIS A 120 1.58 14.55 -3.01
CA HIS A 120 1.72 15.78 -2.25
C HIS A 120 1.71 17.04 -3.13
N LEU A 121 2.50 17.07 -4.21
CA LEU A 121 2.58 18.20 -5.15
C LEU A 121 1.22 18.52 -5.79
N SER A 122 0.34 17.53 -5.97
CA SER A 122 -1.03 17.73 -6.46
C SER A 122 -1.89 18.60 -5.53
N LYS A 123 -1.50 18.70 -4.24
CA LYS A 123 -2.20 19.46 -3.18
C LYS A 123 -1.51 20.78 -2.85
N VAL A 124 -0.28 20.98 -3.30
CA VAL A 124 0.46 22.24 -3.15
C VAL A 124 0.08 23.18 -4.29
N ALA A 125 0.17 24.49 -4.05
CA ALA A 125 0.01 25.48 -5.11
C ALA A 125 1.00 25.18 -6.26
N ARG A 126 0.52 25.24 -7.50
CA ARG A 126 1.31 24.97 -8.71
C ARG A 126 2.23 26.15 -9.04
N THR A 127 3.07 26.54 -8.10
CA THR A 127 4.02 27.65 -8.19
C THR A 127 5.43 27.13 -7.99
N LEU A 128 6.39 27.81 -8.63
CA LEU A 128 7.82 27.48 -8.49
C LEU A 128 8.26 27.45 -7.02
N GLU A 129 7.77 28.38 -6.19
CA GLU A 129 8.14 28.46 -4.78
C GLU A 129 7.67 27.24 -3.97
N GLY A 130 6.43 26.79 -4.19
CA GLY A 130 5.92 25.60 -3.50
C GLY A 130 6.71 24.34 -3.86
N TRP A 131 7.18 24.22 -5.10
CA TRP A 131 8.01 23.08 -5.52
C TRP A 131 9.44 23.18 -5.00
N LYS A 132 10.01 24.39 -4.90
CA LYS A 132 11.31 24.62 -4.25
C LYS A 132 11.29 24.22 -2.78
N ASP A 133 10.22 24.51 -2.06
CA ASP A 133 10.07 24.10 -0.66
C ASP A 133 10.10 22.57 -0.52
N VAL A 134 9.35 21.86 -1.37
CA VAL A 134 9.37 20.39 -1.39
C VAL A 134 10.76 19.85 -1.74
N ALA A 135 11.41 20.44 -2.75
CA ALA A 135 12.75 20.06 -3.16
C ALA A 135 13.79 20.30 -2.05
N ARG A 136 13.66 21.37 -1.26
CA ARG A 136 14.53 21.66 -0.12
C ARG A 136 14.35 20.63 0.99
N ILE A 137 13.11 20.33 1.37
CA ILE A 137 12.80 19.34 2.42
C ILE A 137 13.32 17.95 2.01
N LEU A 138 13.16 17.57 0.72
CA LEU A 138 13.73 16.33 0.20
C LEU A 138 15.26 16.28 0.36
N SER A 139 15.96 17.38 0.08
CA SER A 139 17.41 17.44 0.27
C SER A 139 17.81 17.21 1.73
N GLU A 140 17.08 17.80 2.68
CA GLU A 140 17.32 17.61 4.11
C GLU A 140 17.15 16.15 4.55
N ILE A 141 16.10 15.48 4.05
CA ILE A 141 15.82 14.08 4.37
C ILE A 141 16.86 13.14 3.77
N ILE A 142 17.25 13.35 2.51
CA ILE A 142 18.22 12.49 1.82
C ILE A 142 19.60 12.53 2.51
N VAL A 143 19.93 13.65 3.15
CA VAL A 143 21.18 13.82 3.91
C VAL A 143 21.09 13.20 5.30
N SER A 144 19.92 13.29 5.96
CA SER A 144 19.78 12.96 7.38
C SER A 144 19.25 11.55 7.65
N HIS A 145 18.47 10.96 6.75
CA HIS A 145 17.81 9.67 6.99
C HIS A 145 18.68 8.50 6.49
N PRO A 146 18.89 7.45 7.32
CA PRO A 146 19.73 6.31 6.94
C PRO A 146 19.14 5.51 5.78
N ASP A 147 17.82 5.37 5.75
CA ASP A 147 17.07 4.80 4.62
C ASP A 147 16.41 5.91 3.80
N LYS A 148 17.03 6.28 2.69
CA LYS A 148 16.53 7.36 1.83
C LYS A 148 15.13 7.08 1.28
N CYS A 149 14.79 5.82 1.03
CA CYS A 149 13.46 5.45 0.53
C CYS A 149 12.42 5.69 1.63
N LEU A 150 12.63 5.11 2.81
CA LEU A 150 11.72 5.27 3.94
C LEU A 150 11.60 6.72 4.38
N GLY A 151 12.71 7.47 4.37
CA GLY A 151 12.72 8.91 4.67
C GLY A 151 11.83 9.70 3.71
N VAL A 152 11.92 9.45 2.40
CA VAL A 152 11.06 10.10 1.40
C VAL A 152 9.60 9.65 1.56
N LEU A 153 9.35 8.37 1.83
CA LEU A 153 8.00 7.89 2.11
C LEU A 153 7.41 8.52 3.37
N GLY A 154 8.22 8.81 4.40
CA GLY A 154 7.80 9.51 5.62
C GLY A 154 7.19 10.90 5.36
N LEU A 155 7.59 11.56 4.27
CA LEU A 155 6.94 12.81 3.85
C LEU A 155 5.47 12.62 3.51
N SER A 156 5.08 11.43 3.03
CA SER A 156 3.69 11.12 2.78
C SER A 156 2.83 11.33 4.02
N TYR A 157 3.31 10.86 5.17
CA TYR A 157 2.65 11.02 6.46
C TYR A 157 2.77 12.45 6.99
N HIS A 158 3.96 13.06 6.89
CA HIS A 158 4.19 14.41 7.39
C HIS A 158 3.25 15.43 6.75
N TYR A 159 3.05 15.32 5.43
CA TYR A 159 2.19 16.22 4.66
C TYR A 159 0.70 15.89 4.70
N LEU A 160 0.28 14.81 5.40
CA LEU A 160 -1.13 14.55 5.60
C LEU A 160 -1.74 15.60 6.53
N PRO A 161 -2.95 16.11 6.21
CA PRO A 161 -3.77 16.82 7.18
C PRO A 161 -3.95 16.01 8.46
N ASN A 162 -3.96 16.68 9.61
CA ASN A 162 -4.07 16.01 10.92
C ASN A 162 -5.34 15.14 11.05
N CYS A 163 -6.42 15.47 10.34
CA CYS A 163 -7.63 14.64 10.31
C CYS A 163 -7.46 13.32 9.54
N LEU A 164 -6.56 13.28 8.54
CA LEU A 164 -6.31 12.07 7.74
C LEU A 164 -5.28 11.13 8.38
N LYS A 165 -4.39 11.65 9.24
CA LYS A 165 -3.34 10.85 9.88
C LYS A 165 -3.88 9.63 10.63
N PRO A 166 -4.90 9.73 11.51
CA PRO A 166 -5.46 8.55 12.19
C PRO A 166 -6.09 7.55 11.22
N CYS A 167 -6.74 8.04 10.16
CA CYS A 167 -7.34 7.20 9.13
C CYS A 167 -6.26 6.38 8.41
N PHE A 168 -5.20 7.04 7.95
CA PHE A 168 -4.06 6.39 7.30
C PHE A 168 -3.37 5.37 8.20
N LEU A 169 -3.05 5.74 9.46
CA LEU A 169 -2.42 4.83 10.41
C LEU A 169 -3.30 3.61 10.73
N SER A 170 -4.61 3.77 10.83
CA SER A 170 -5.48 2.62 11.11
C SER A 170 -5.52 1.58 9.98
N MET A 171 -5.13 1.95 8.75
CA MET A 171 -5.06 0.98 7.65
C MET A 171 -4.00 -0.10 7.89
N SER A 172 -2.98 0.14 8.73
CA SER A 172 -2.00 -0.90 9.09
C SER A 172 -2.50 -1.90 10.16
N SER A 173 -3.72 -1.71 10.66
CA SER A 173 -4.41 -2.72 11.49
C SER A 173 -4.80 -3.96 10.69
N PHE A 174 -4.90 -3.82 9.36
CA PHE A 174 -5.12 -4.94 8.45
C PHE A 174 -3.78 -5.57 8.06
N PRO A 175 -3.73 -6.87 7.73
CA PRO A 175 -2.53 -7.49 7.20
C PRO A 175 -2.01 -6.79 5.94
N GLU A 176 -0.73 -7.00 5.65
CA GLU A 176 -0.13 -6.60 4.38
C GLU A 176 -0.94 -7.15 3.18
N ASP A 177 -1.05 -6.36 2.12
CA ASP A 177 -1.83 -6.65 0.90
C ASP A 177 -3.33 -6.96 1.08
N PHE A 178 -3.87 -6.79 2.29
CA PHE A 178 -5.27 -7.02 2.56
C PHE A 178 -6.16 -6.04 1.77
N LEU A 179 -7.16 -6.60 1.08
CA LEU A 179 -8.16 -5.82 0.35
C LEU A 179 -9.26 -5.36 1.31
N VAL A 180 -9.18 -4.11 1.76
CA VAL A 180 -10.17 -3.53 2.66
C VAL A 180 -11.36 -2.99 1.85
N GLU A 181 -12.56 -3.52 2.10
CA GLU A 181 -13.80 -2.95 1.55
C GLU A 181 -14.00 -1.53 2.09
N SER A 182 -14.24 -0.57 1.21
CA SER A 182 -14.23 0.86 1.53
C SER A 182 -15.31 1.24 2.55
N CYS A 183 -16.50 0.60 2.47
CA CYS A 183 -17.58 0.83 3.42
C CYS A 183 -17.19 0.39 4.84
N MET A 184 -16.53 -0.76 4.98
CA MET A 184 -16.05 -1.26 6.28
C MET A 184 -14.98 -0.33 6.87
N LEU A 185 -14.05 0.14 6.03
CA LEU A 185 -12.99 1.05 6.46
C LEU A 185 -13.55 2.39 6.97
N ILE A 186 -14.52 2.95 6.25
CA ILE A 186 -15.20 4.19 6.64
C ILE A 186 -15.95 4.01 7.97
N GLN A 187 -16.71 2.90 8.12
CA GLN A 187 -17.41 2.60 9.38
C GLN A 187 -16.47 2.48 10.57
N LEU A 188 -15.30 1.85 10.37
CA LEU A 188 -14.24 1.80 11.38
C LEU A 188 -13.78 3.22 11.76
N TRP A 189 -13.50 4.08 10.79
CA TRP A 189 -13.04 5.46 11.05
C TRP A 189 -14.09 6.30 11.80
N ILE A 190 -15.38 6.07 11.54
CA ILE A 190 -16.47 6.74 12.26
C ILE A 190 -16.56 6.23 13.71
N ALA A 191 -16.55 4.90 13.89
CA ALA A 191 -16.63 4.28 15.22
C ALA A 191 -15.46 4.72 16.12
N GLU A 192 -14.28 4.92 15.52
CA GLU A 192 -13.07 5.41 16.18
C GLU A 192 -13.05 6.95 16.36
N GLY A 193 -14.06 7.66 15.86
CA GLY A 193 -14.18 9.11 15.98
C GLY A 193 -13.16 9.91 15.17
N PHE A 194 -12.56 9.30 14.16
CA PHE A 194 -11.58 9.96 13.28
C PHE A 194 -12.23 10.93 12.31
N ILE A 195 -13.38 10.52 11.78
CA ILE A 195 -14.22 11.37 10.96
C ILE A 195 -15.18 12.09 11.91
N ARG A 196 -14.97 13.40 12.08
CA ARG A 196 -15.85 14.25 12.88
C ARG A 196 -16.93 14.85 11.98
N MET A 197 -18.19 14.61 12.31
CA MET A 197 -19.32 15.30 11.68
C MET A 197 -19.32 16.77 12.12
N SER A 198 -19.17 17.70 11.19
CA SER A 198 -19.37 19.12 11.49
C SER A 198 -20.86 19.41 11.64
N ALA A 199 -21.32 19.75 12.84
CA ALA A 199 -22.68 20.22 13.08
C ALA A 199 -22.91 21.54 12.32
N GLY A 200 -23.51 21.47 11.12
CA GLY A 200 -23.85 22.62 10.30
C GLY A 200 -23.62 22.46 8.80
N ASN A 201 -22.91 21.43 8.33
CA ASN A 201 -22.81 21.15 6.90
C ASN A 201 -23.92 20.21 6.43
N CYS A 202 -24.68 20.64 5.43
CA CYS A 202 -25.75 19.88 4.79
C CYS A 202 -25.23 18.86 3.75
N LYS A 203 -23.99 18.38 3.89
CA LYS A 203 -23.53 17.22 3.10
C LYS A 203 -24.14 15.98 3.75
N CYS A 204 -24.68 15.05 2.97
CA CYS A 204 -25.08 13.77 3.51
C CYS A 204 -23.84 13.06 4.08
N LEU A 205 -24.03 12.29 5.15
CA LEU A 205 -22.98 11.60 5.88
C LEU A 205 -22.01 10.86 4.94
N GLU A 206 -22.57 10.26 3.88
CA GLU A 206 -21.89 9.51 2.83
C GLU A 206 -20.90 10.36 1.98
N GLU A 207 -21.18 11.64 1.73
CA GLU A 207 -20.31 12.51 0.92
C GLU A 207 -19.03 12.93 1.66
N VAL A 208 -19.12 13.25 2.96
CA VAL A 208 -17.96 13.66 3.77
C VAL A 208 -17.03 12.47 4.05
N GLU A 209 -17.59 11.26 4.10
CA GLU A 209 -16.86 10.02 4.33
C GLU A 209 -16.02 9.58 3.12
N ILE A 210 -16.59 9.73 1.91
CA ILE A 210 -15.89 9.45 0.66
C ILE A 210 -14.72 10.43 0.47
N ASP A 211 -14.91 11.71 0.86
CA ASP A 211 -13.87 12.75 0.75
C ASP A 211 -12.55 12.35 1.46
N TYR A 212 -12.59 11.64 2.59
CA TYR A 212 -11.38 11.22 3.32
C TYR A 212 -10.59 10.15 2.57
N LEU A 213 -11.28 9.11 2.09
CA LEU A 213 -10.65 8.03 1.34
C LEU A 213 -10.14 8.53 -0.01
N GLU A 214 -10.92 9.37 -0.70
CA GLU A 214 -10.50 9.99 -1.95
C GLU A 214 -9.30 10.92 -1.77
N ASP A 215 -9.21 11.67 -0.66
CA ASP A 215 -8.04 12.51 -0.40
C ASP A 215 -6.78 11.66 -0.17
N LEU A 216 -6.86 10.56 0.60
CA LEU A 216 -5.75 9.60 0.75
C LEU A 216 -5.31 8.99 -0.59
N ILE A 217 -6.26 8.61 -1.45
CA ILE A 217 -5.97 8.06 -2.77
C ILE A 217 -5.33 9.11 -3.68
N SER A 218 -5.86 10.32 -3.71
CA SER A 218 -5.33 11.41 -4.55
C SER A 218 -3.91 11.83 -4.13
N ARG A 219 -3.54 11.60 -2.87
CA ARG A 219 -2.18 11.77 -2.34
C ARG A 219 -1.26 10.58 -2.62
N ASN A 220 -1.74 9.56 -3.34
CA ASN A 220 -1.03 8.31 -3.65
C ASN A 220 -0.53 7.55 -2.41
N VAL A 221 -1.15 7.74 -1.24
CA VAL A 221 -0.83 6.98 -0.01
C VAL A 221 -1.73 5.75 0.17
N SER A 222 -2.83 5.69 -0.57
CA SER A 222 -3.69 4.52 -0.71
C SER A 222 -3.98 4.25 -2.19
N GLN A 223 -4.25 2.99 -2.51
CA GLN A 223 -4.51 2.51 -3.86
C GLN A 223 -5.91 1.93 -3.97
N ILE A 224 -6.60 2.28 -5.06
CA ILE A 224 -7.85 1.65 -5.45
C ILE A 224 -7.53 0.25 -5.96
N ARG A 225 -8.10 -0.77 -5.32
CA ARG A 225 -7.90 -2.17 -5.72
C ARG A 225 -9.11 -2.71 -6.48
N LYS A 226 -10.33 -2.23 -6.16
CA LYS A 226 -11.55 -2.59 -6.89
C LYS A 226 -12.49 -1.38 -7.03
N ARG A 227 -13.15 -1.28 -8.18
CA ARG A 227 -14.27 -0.35 -8.42
C ARG A 227 -15.56 -1.12 -8.65
N ARG A 228 -16.68 -0.48 -8.29
CA ARG A 228 -18.03 -0.92 -8.64
C ARG A 228 -18.34 -0.53 -10.10
N PHE A 229 -19.42 -1.10 -10.66
CA PHE A 229 -19.86 -0.78 -12.02
C PHE A 229 -20.25 0.69 -12.21
N ASN A 230 -20.71 1.36 -11.15
CA ASN A 230 -21.01 2.80 -11.13
C ASN A 230 -19.76 3.69 -10.99
N GLY A 231 -18.56 3.10 -10.94
CA GLY A 231 -17.29 3.82 -10.81
C GLY A 231 -16.83 4.07 -9.37
N GLU A 232 -17.68 3.84 -8.37
CA GLU A 232 -17.34 4.04 -6.96
C GLU A 232 -16.22 3.10 -6.49
N ILE A 233 -15.49 3.53 -5.47
CA ILE A 233 -14.42 2.73 -4.86
C ILE A 233 -15.08 1.61 -4.05
N LYS A 234 -14.80 0.36 -4.44
CA LYS A 234 -15.30 -0.82 -3.72
C LYS A 234 -14.33 -1.23 -2.61
N ALA A 235 -13.05 -1.33 -2.98
CA ALA A 235 -12.00 -1.75 -2.06
C ALA A 235 -10.71 -0.99 -2.34
N CYS A 236 -9.97 -0.75 -1.28
CA CYS A 236 -8.67 -0.09 -1.29
C CYS A 236 -7.66 -0.87 -0.47
N GLY A 237 -6.39 -0.50 -0.63
CA GLY A 237 -5.30 -0.98 0.19
C GLY A 237 -4.18 0.04 0.23
N ILE A 238 -3.14 -0.25 0.99
CA ILE A 238 -1.88 0.51 0.97
C ILE A 238 -0.77 -0.38 0.40
N HIS A 239 0.27 0.26 -0.13
CA HIS A 239 1.47 -0.45 -0.55
C HIS A 239 2.20 -0.95 0.70
N ASP A 240 2.86 -2.11 0.66
CA ASP A 240 3.56 -2.69 1.81
C ASP A 240 4.58 -1.74 2.47
N LEU A 241 5.40 -1.02 1.70
CA LEU A 241 6.31 -0.02 2.27
C LEU A 241 5.58 1.14 2.97
N LEU A 242 4.38 1.49 2.52
CA LEU A 242 3.54 2.48 3.21
C LEU A 242 2.83 1.86 4.42
N HIS A 243 2.56 0.57 4.40
CA HIS A 243 2.07 -0.19 5.55
C HIS A 243 3.12 -0.23 6.66
N GLU A 244 4.36 -0.58 6.33
CA GLU A 244 5.49 -0.56 7.27
C GLU A 244 5.71 0.85 7.82
N LEU A 245 5.63 1.88 6.98
CA LEU A 245 5.65 3.27 7.43
C LEU A 245 4.53 3.57 8.43
N CYS A 246 3.29 3.15 8.15
CA CYS A 246 2.17 3.31 9.09
C CYS A 246 2.45 2.62 10.43
N LEU A 247 3.03 1.42 10.44
CA LEU A 247 3.38 0.72 11.68
C LEU A 247 4.42 1.50 12.49
N ILE A 248 5.49 1.97 11.84
CA ILE A 248 6.54 2.77 12.47
C ILE A 248 5.95 4.06 13.07
N GLU A 249 5.17 4.81 12.29
CA GLU A 249 4.56 6.06 12.73
C GLU A 249 3.51 5.83 13.84
N ALA A 250 2.72 4.75 13.76
CA ALA A 250 1.74 4.41 14.78
C ALA A 250 2.38 4.04 16.11
N GLU A 251 3.53 3.37 16.10
CA GLU A 251 4.30 3.07 17.30
C GLU A 251 4.95 4.34 17.87
N MET A 252 5.60 5.16 17.03
CA MET A 252 6.24 6.42 17.45
C MET A 252 5.23 7.40 18.05
N THR A 253 4.03 7.49 17.49
CA THR A 253 2.96 8.37 17.97
C THR A 253 2.11 7.76 19.09
N LYS A 254 2.41 6.51 19.51
CA LYS A 254 1.62 5.72 20.48
C LYS A 254 0.16 5.55 20.08
N HIS A 255 -0.12 5.63 18.78
CA HIS A 255 -1.43 5.36 18.21
C HIS A 255 -1.79 3.87 18.30
N MET A 256 -0.78 3.00 18.20
CA MET A 256 -0.92 1.55 18.23
C MET A 256 0.33 0.89 18.80
N HIS A 257 0.15 -0.20 19.54
CA HIS A 257 1.22 -1.14 19.85
C HIS A 257 1.30 -2.17 18.74
N VAL A 258 2.49 -2.32 18.16
CA VAL A 258 2.75 -3.30 17.10
C VAL A 258 3.53 -4.44 17.72
N GLN A 259 2.94 -5.64 17.77
CA GLN A 259 3.65 -6.84 18.18
C GLN A 259 4.04 -7.64 16.93
N ARG A 260 5.34 -7.66 16.63
CA ARG A 260 5.94 -8.49 15.57
C ARG A 260 6.28 -9.86 16.14
N THR A 261 5.82 -10.93 15.52
CA THR A 261 6.07 -12.30 15.98
C THR A 261 7.51 -12.78 15.76
N HIS A 262 8.34 -12.01 15.02
CA HIS A 262 9.79 -12.20 14.95
C HIS A 262 10.55 -10.95 15.46
N PRO A 263 11.34 -11.07 16.55
CA PRO A 263 12.00 -9.92 17.16
C PRO A 263 13.41 -9.72 16.59
N THR A 264 13.74 -8.49 16.18
CA THR A 264 15.14 -8.03 16.21
C THR A 264 15.49 -7.26 17.49
N LEU A 265 14.51 -6.83 18.31
CA LEU A 265 14.76 -6.14 19.58
C LEU A 265 13.71 -6.50 20.65
N PRO A 266 14.06 -6.41 21.95
CA PRO A 266 13.24 -6.95 23.04
C PRO A 266 12.03 -6.07 23.36
N THR A 267 10.89 -6.71 23.56
CA THR A 267 9.62 -6.11 24.00
C THR A 267 9.67 -5.63 25.45
N GLN A 268 9.24 -4.38 25.69
CA GLN A 268 8.75 -3.93 27.00
C GLN A 268 7.26 -3.62 26.93
N LYS A 269 6.53 -3.93 28.01
CA LYS A 269 5.09 -3.65 28.15
C LYS A 269 4.85 -2.14 28.22
N HIS A 270 3.97 -1.63 27.37
CA HIS A 270 3.56 -0.23 27.38
C HIS A 270 2.04 -0.05 27.29
N ASN A 271 1.55 1.06 27.86
CA ASN A 271 0.17 1.52 27.75
C ASN A 271 -0.06 2.09 26.34
N ALA A 272 -0.65 1.30 25.45
CA ALA A 272 -1.08 1.72 24.14
C ALA A 272 -2.62 1.68 24.03
N HIS A 273 -3.17 2.54 23.17
CA HIS A 273 -4.61 2.59 22.93
C HIS A 273 -5.12 1.47 22.01
N ARG A 274 -4.24 0.84 21.22
CA ARG A 274 -4.56 -0.24 20.27
C ARG A 274 -3.45 -1.29 20.22
N PHE A 275 -3.78 -2.50 19.78
CA PHE A 275 -2.84 -3.60 19.53
C PHE A 275 -3.02 -4.09 18.10
N SER A 276 -1.94 -4.25 17.35
CA SER A 276 -1.92 -4.96 16.08
C SER A 276 -0.93 -6.10 16.14
N PHE A 277 -1.40 -7.29 15.78
CA PHE A 277 -0.59 -8.49 15.62
C PHE A 277 -0.28 -8.64 14.13
N GLN A 278 0.99 -8.49 13.75
CA GLN A 278 1.43 -8.83 12.41
C GLN A 278 1.81 -10.31 12.41
N ILE A 279 1.02 -11.15 11.74
CA ILE A 279 1.24 -12.60 11.65
C ILE A 279 1.56 -12.93 10.19
N GLU A 280 2.80 -13.31 9.90
CA GLU A 280 3.29 -13.58 8.53
C GLU A 280 2.73 -14.86 7.88
N SER A 281 1.91 -15.64 8.58
CA SER A 281 1.22 -16.79 7.97
C SER A 281 -0.09 -17.10 8.69
N ILE A 282 -1.21 -16.90 8.00
CA ILE A 282 -2.50 -17.45 8.39
C ILE A 282 -3.25 -17.86 7.12
N SER A 283 -3.72 -19.12 7.08
CA SER A 283 -4.68 -19.60 6.09
C SER A 283 -5.97 -18.77 6.13
N ASP A 284 -6.62 -18.52 4.99
CA ASP A 284 -7.83 -17.69 4.84
C ASP A 284 -8.96 -17.95 5.88
N ASP A 285 -8.95 -19.09 6.56
CA ASP A 285 -9.92 -19.51 7.57
C ASP A 285 -9.80 -18.90 9.00
N ASP A 286 -8.69 -18.24 9.38
CA ASP A 286 -8.60 -17.64 10.74
C ASP A 286 -8.77 -16.12 10.80
N CYS A 287 -8.81 -15.40 9.66
CA CYS A 287 -9.16 -13.97 9.67
C CYS A 287 -10.56 -13.71 10.24
N CYS A 288 -11.49 -14.65 10.02
CA CYS A 288 -12.86 -14.58 10.57
C CYS A 288 -12.95 -14.91 12.07
N LYS A 289 -11.88 -15.44 12.69
CA LYS A 289 -11.88 -15.84 14.11
C LYS A 289 -11.17 -14.84 15.04
N LEU A 290 -10.37 -13.92 14.48
CA LEU A 290 -9.64 -12.89 15.24
C LEU A 290 -10.45 -11.63 15.52
N PHE A 291 -11.54 -11.41 14.79
CA PHE A 291 -12.63 -10.57 15.29
C PHE A 291 -13.54 -11.46 16.12
N PRO A 292 -13.73 -11.22 17.43
CA PRO A 292 -14.92 -11.75 18.06
C PRO A 292 -16.09 -11.22 17.22
N LEU A 293 -16.85 -12.14 16.63
CA LEU A 293 -18.23 -11.87 16.25
C LEU A 293 -18.85 -11.27 17.50
N LEU A 294 -18.90 -9.94 17.59
CA LEU A 294 -19.77 -9.24 18.51
C LEU A 294 -21.16 -9.52 17.94
N PRO A 295 -21.95 -10.43 18.54
CA PRO A 295 -23.32 -10.55 18.16
C PRO A 295 -23.98 -9.23 18.61
N ASP A 296 -24.69 -8.60 17.68
CA ASP A 296 -25.68 -7.57 17.97
C ASP A 296 -25.18 -6.15 18.31
N LEU A 297 -24.52 -5.50 17.35
CA LEU A 297 -24.48 -4.02 17.29
C LEU A 297 -25.85 -3.39 16.97
N TYR A 298 -26.87 -4.19 16.62
CA TYR A 298 -28.23 -3.69 16.36
C TYR A 298 -29.05 -3.37 17.62
N THR A 299 -28.61 -3.80 18.81
CA THR A 299 -29.43 -3.64 20.05
C THR A 299 -28.99 -2.51 20.99
N TYR A 300 -27.89 -1.81 20.70
CA TYR A 300 -27.41 -0.71 21.55
C TYR A 300 -27.76 0.70 21.04
N PHE A 301 -28.51 0.83 19.94
CA PHE A 301 -28.86 2.13 19.33
C PHE A 301 -30.32 2.58 19.56
N LEU A 302 -31.00 2.06 20.58
CA LEU A 302 -32.23 2.65 21.11
C LEU A 302 -32.20 2.67 22.63
N ASN A 303 -31.56 3.70 23.19
CA ASN A 303 -32.02 4.49 24.35
C ASN A 303 -31.11 5.70 24.56
#